data_AF-A0A430UG64-F1
#
_entry.id   AF-A0A430UG64-F1
#
_cell.length_a   1.000
_cell.length_b   1.000
_cell.length_c   1.000
_cell.angle_alpha   90.00
_cell.angle_beta   90.00
_cell.angle_gamma   90.00
#
_symmetry.space_group_name_H-M   'P 1'
#
loop_
_entity.id
_entity.type
_entity.pdbx_description
1 polymer ?
#
loop_
_entity_poly.entity_id
_entity_poly.type
_entity_poly.pdbx_seq_one_letter_code
_entity_poly.pdbx_strand_id
1 'polypeptide(L)'
;VVEKEKALGGTCLRVGCIPSKALLETTERIYEVKKGLIGARVQGLEVDLPALLAHKDKVVQANTQGIEFLFKKNGIARHQGTARFLSERKVLVEETGEELEARFILIATGSAPLIPPWAEVDGERVVTSTEALSFPEVPGRLIVVGGGVIGLE
;
A
#
# COMPACT_ATOMS: atom_id res chain seq x y z
N VAL A 1 -16.48 -10.34 6.89
CA VAL A 1 -15.75 -9.08 6.60
C VAL A 1 -16.02 -8.69 5.17
N VAL A 2 -16.37 -7.43 4.92
CA VAL A 2 -16.58 -6.90 3.57
C VAL A 2 -15.38 -6.03 3.21
N GLU A 3 -14.72 -6.32 2.09
CA GLU A 3 -13.54 -5.59 1.61
C GLU A 3 -13.64 -5.42 0.10
N LYS A 4 -13.60 -4.17 -0.38
CA LYS A 4 -13.74 -3.84 -1.81
C LYS A 4 -12.47 -4.16 -2.60
N GLU A 5 -11.32 -4.07 -1.94
CA GLU A 5 -10.04 -4.29 -2.58
C GLU A 5 -9.82 -5.76 -2.94
N LYS A 6 -9.07 -6.01 -4.01
CA LYS A 6 -8.74 -7.37 -4.47
C LYS A 6 -7.96 -8.19 -3.43
N ALA A 7 -7.15 -7.54 -2.61
CA ALA A 7 -6.36 -8.17 -1.56
C ALA A 7 -6.71 -7.59 -0.18
N LEU A 8 -6.65 -8.43 0.86
CA LEU A 8 -6.84 -8.03 2.25
C LEU A 8 -5.64 -7.23 2.80
N GLY A 9 -5.83 -6.54 3.92
CA GLY A 9 -4.78 -5.84 4.67
C GLY A 9 -4.81 -4.31 4.57
N GLY A 10 -5.75 -3.75 3.82
CA GLY A 10 -6.01 -2.32 3.74
C GLY A 10 -4.81 -1.49 3.27
N THR A 11 -4.83 -0.20 3.60
CA THR A 11 -3.80 0.78 3.21
C THR A 11 -2.41 0.36 3.69
N CYS A 12 -2.28 0.00 4.97
CA CYS A 12 -0.98 -0.25 5.58
C CYS A 12 -0.22 -1.38 4.89
N LEU A 13 -0.90 -2.48 4.54
CA LEU A 13 -0.26 -3.60 3.88
C LEU A 13 -0.06 -3.39 2.39
N ARG A 14 -1.06 -2.84 1.69
CA ARG A 14 -1.04 -2.79 0.22
C ARG A 14 -0.29 -1.60 -0.36
N VAL A 15 -0.51 -0.41 0.21
CA VAL A 15 -0.13 0.89 -0.40
C VAL A 15 0.37 1.89 0.65
N GLY A 16 0.98 1.40 1.73
CA GLY A 16 1.40 2.22 2.86
C GLY A 16 2.62 1.66 3.57
N CYS A 17 2.45 1.25 4.83
CA CYS A 17 3.53 0.82 5.71
C CYS A 17 4.45 -0.25 5.11
N ILE A 18 3.91 -1.34 4.60
CA ILE A 18 4.73 -2.46 4.14
C ILE A 18 5.53 -2.12 2.87
N PRO A 19 4.93 -1.57 1.80
CA PRO A 19 5.71 -1.17 0.64
C PRO A 19 6.73 -0.06 0.94
N SER A 20 6.37 0.97 1.72
CA SER A 20 7.31 2.04 2.09
C SER A 20 8.53 1.51 2.83
N LYS A 21 8.34 0.65 3.84
CA LYS A 21 9.45 0.10 4.64
C LYS A 21 10.31 -0.87 3.83
N ALA A 22 9.73 -1.62 2.90
CA ALA A 22 10.51 -2.46 1.98
C ALA A 22 11.43 -1.62 1.07
N LEU A 23 10.92 -0.49 0.57
CA LEU A 23 11.70 0.44 -0.25
C LEU A 23 12.79 1.14 0.58
N LEU A 24 12.44 1.69 1.74
CA LEU A 24 13.38 2.39 2.63
C LEU A 24 14.54 1.48 3.07
N GLU A 25 14.25 0.27 3.55
CA GLU A 25 15.30 -0.67 3.97
C GLU A 25 16.26 -1.01 2.82
N THR A 26 15.73 -1.21 1.61
CA THR A 26 16.57 -1.55 0.45
C THR A 26 17.39 -0.35 -0.01
N THR A 27 16.78 0.83 -0.06
CA THR A 27 17.45 2.06 -0.51
C THR A 27 18.47 2.58 0.48
N GLU A 28 18.26 2.38 1.79
CA GLU A 28 19.26 2.70 2.83
C GLU A 28 20.53 1.86 2.63
N ARG A 29 20.39 0.55 2.41
CA ARG A 29 21.55 -0.32 2.11
C ARG A 29 22.30 0.10 0.85
N ILE A 30 21.58 0.48 -0.21
CA ILE A 30 22.18 1.02 -1.44
C ILE A 30 22.93 2.32 -1.11
N TYR A 31 22.35 3.18 -0.28
CA TYR A 31 22.93 4.44 0.14
C TYR A 31 24.22 4.25 0.95
N GLU A 32 24.24 3.31 1.90
CA GLU A 32 25.44 2.95 2.67
C GLU A 32 26.59 2.51 1.75
N VAL A 33 26.31 1.66 0.76
CA VAL A 33 27.31 1.23 -0.22
C VAL A 33 27.80 2.42 -1.06
N LYS A 34 26.90 3.32 -1.47
CA LYS A 34 27.28 4.55 -2.20
C LYS A 34 28.15 5.50 -1.38
N LYS A 35 27.89 5.62 -0.07
CA LYS A 35 28.68 6.46 0.83
C LYS A 35 30.06 5.90 1.13
N GLY A 36 30.26 4.61 0.91
CA GLY A 36 31.52 3.92 1.13
C GLY A 36 31.50 3.14 2.43
N LEU A 37 32.07 1.95 2.36
CA LEU A 37 32.13 1.00 3.47
C LEU A 37 33.49 1.08 4.14
N ILE A 38 33.52 1.07 5.47
CA ILE A 38 34.77 1.02 6.22
C ILE A 38 35.44 -0.33 5.95
N GLY A 39 36.67 -0.29 5.43
CA GLY A 39 37.45 -1.51 5.13
C GLY A 39 37.16 -2.17 3.78
N ALA A 40 36.28 -1.62 2.95
CA ALA A 40 36.00 -2.15 1.61
C ALA A 40 35.94 -1.04 0.55
N ARG A 41 36.33 -1.39 -0.69
CA ARG A 41 36.11 -0.55 -1.87
C ARG A 41 35.15 -1.27 -2.80
N VAL A 42 34.07 -0.58 -3.19
CA VAL A 42 33.08 -1.08 -4.14
C VAL A 42 33.22 -0.29 -5.44
N GLN A 43 33.30 -0.98 -6.57
CA GLN A 43 33.32 -0.38 -7.91
C GLN A 43 32.09 -0.86 -8.68
N GLY A 44 31.46 0.04 -9.44
CA GLY A 44 30.37 -0.33 -10.36
C GLY A 44 29.03 -0.66 -9.70
N LEU A 45 28.55 0.16 -8.76
CA LEU A 45 27.20 0.02 -8.22
C LEU A 45 26.16 0.61 -9.18
N GLU A 46 25.25 -0.24 -9.65
CA GLU A 46 24.08 0.14 -10.43
C GLU A 46 22.80 -0.16 -9.64
N VAL A 47 21.80 0.70 -9.76
CA VAL A 47 20.49 0.49 -9.12
C VAL A 47 19.53 -0.12 -10.14
N ASP A 48 19.14 -1.37 -9.91
CA ASP A 48 18.09 -2.05 -10.66
C ASP A 48 16.72 -1.75 -10.02
N LEU A 49 16.07 -0.68 -10.50
CA LEU A 49 14.74 -0.27 -10.02
C LEU A 49 13.67 -1.35 -10.26
N PRO A 50 13.57 -2.00 -11.45
CA PRO A 50 12.66 -3.12 -11.65
C PRO A 50 12.81 -4.24 -10.61
N ALA A 51 14.04 -4.66 -10.29
CA ALA A 51 14.27 -5.68 -9.26
C ALA A 51 13.86 -5.20 -7.86
N LEU A 52 14.10 -3.93 -7.55
CA LEU A 52 13.71 -3.33 -6.27
C LEU A 52 12.19 -3.27 -6.10
N LEU A 53 11.46 -2.85 -7.14
CA LEU A 53 9.99 -2.83 -7.13
C LEU A 53 9.42 -4.25 -7.06
N ALA A 54 9.99 -5.20 -7.80
CA ALA A 54 9.59 -6.61 -7.73
C ALA A 54 9.81 -7.20 -6.33
N HIS A 55 10.88 -6.81 -5.63
CA HIS A 55 11.11 -7.20 -4.24
C HIS A 55 10.00 -6.66 -3.32
N LYS A 56 9.68 -5.36 -3.41
CA LYS A 56 8.57 -4.74 -2.67
C LYS A 56 7.25 -5.47 -2.94
N ASP A 57 6.93 -5.75 -4.20
CA ASP A 57 5.69 -6.45 -4.58
C ASP A 57 5.63 -7.87 -4.01
N LYS A 58 6.75 -8.60 -4.02
CA LYS A 58 6.84 -9.92 -3.40
C LYS A 58 6.58 -9.87 -1.89
N VAL A 59 7.09 -8.85 -1.20
CA VAL A 59 6.85 -8.66 0.24
C VAL A 59 5.37 -8.39 0.51
N VAL A 60 4.74 -7.51 -0.27
CA VAL A 60 3.30 -7.22 -0.15
C VAL A 60 2.47 -8.48 -0.47
N GLN A 61 2.80 -9.19 -1.54
CA GLN A 61 2.10 -10.42 -1.93
C GLN A 61 2.16 -11.49 -0.84
N ALA A 62 3.34 -11.76 -0.28
CA ALA A 62 3.51 -12.75 0.78
C ALA A 62 2.65 -12.43 2.01
N ASN A 63 2.63 -11.16 2.42
CA ASN A 63 1.85 -10.72 3.57
C ASN A 63 0.34 -10.75 3.29
N THR A 64 -0.12 -10.31 2.11
CA THR A 64 -1.54 -10.35 1.74
C THR A 64 -2.08 -11.79 1.67
N GLN A 65 -1.29 -12.73 1.13
CA GLN A 65 -1.61 -14.15 1.14
C GLN A 65 -1.62 -14.71 2.57
N GLY A 66 -0.71 -14.25 3.43
CA GLY A 66 -0.70 -14.58 4.86
C GLY A 66 -2.01 -14.19 5.55
N ILE A 67 -2.54 -12.99 5.29
CA ILE A 67 -3.84 -12.58 5.83
C ILE A 67 -4.97 -13.46 5.29
N GLU A 68 -4.99 -13.77 3.99
CA GLU A 68 -6.00 -14.66 3.42
C GLU A 68 -5.97 -16.07 4.05
N PHE A 69 -4.77 -16.61 4.27
CA PHE A 69 -4.59 -17.86 5.00
C PHE A 69 -5.15 -17.78 6.42
N LEU A 70 -4.87 -16.68 7.16
CA LEU A 70 -5.39 -16.49 8.51
C LEU A 70 -6.92 -16.37 8.53
N PHE A 71 -7.54 -15.72 7.54
CA PHE A 71 -9.00 -15.69 7.40
C PHE A 71 -9.58 -17.10 7.27
N LYS A 72 -9.03 -17.91 6.35
CA LYS A 72 -9.47 -19.30 6.14
C LYS A 72 -9.26 -20.15 7.39
N LYS A 73 -8.08 -20.07 8.01
CA LYS A 73 -7.74 -20.81 9.24
C LYS A 73 -8.70 -20.53 10.40
N ASN A 74 -9.20 -19.29 10.48
CA ASN A 74 -10.11 -18.87 11.54
C ASN A 74 -11.60 -18.90 11.14
N GLY A 75 -11.95 -19.44 9.96
CA GLY A 75 -13.33 -19.54 9.50
C GLY A 75 -14.01 -18.19 9.26
N ILE A 76 -13.25 -17.14 8.95
CA ILE A 76 -13.79 -15.80 8.72
C ILE A 76 -14.20 -15.67 7.25
N ALA A 77 -15.49 -15.44 7.00
CA ALA A 77 -15.99 -15.17 5.66
C ALA A 77 -15.53 -13.79 5.14
N ARG A 78 -14.99 -13.76 3.93
CA ARG A 78 -14.68 -12.54 3.17
C ARG A 78 -15.72 -12.38 2.06
N HIS A 79 -16.35 -11.21 2.02
CA HIS A 79 -17.22 -10.78 0.92
C HIS A 79 -16.49 -9.67 0.17
N GLN A 80 -16.23 -9.85 -1.12
CA GLN A 80 -15.53 -8.86 -1.90
C GLN A 80 -16.53 -7.83 -2.43
N GLY A 81 -16.36 -6.57 -2.02
CA GLY A 81 -17.23 -5.47 -2.45
C GLY A 81 -17.28 -4.31 -1.46
N THR A 82 -18.12 -3.33 -1.78
CA THR A 82 -18.41 -2.14 -1.01
C THR A 82 -19.65 -2.40 -0.16
N ALA A 83 -19.52 -2.22 1.17
CA ALA A 83 -20.64 -2.34 2.08
C ALA A 83 -21.39 -1.01 2.22
N ARG A 84 -22.72 -1.03 2.07
CA ARG A 84 -23.60 0.12 2.34
C ARG A 84 -24.65 -0.25 3.38
N PHE A 85 -24.82 0.57 4.41
CA PHE A 85 -25.87 0.34 5.41
C PHE A 85 -27.27 0.45 4.78
N LEU A 86 -28.10 -0.55 5.06
CA LEU A 86 -29.54 -0.55 4.78
C LEU A 86 -30.35 -0.23 6.05
N SER A 87 -29.81 -0.62 7.22
CA SER A 87 -30.35 -0.30 8.54
C SER A 87 -29.23 -0.43 9.59
N GLU A 88 -29.54 -0.25 10.87
CA GLU A 88 -28.56 -0.38 11.98
C GLU A 88 -27.84 -1.74 12.05
N ARG A 89 -28.44 -2.79 11.48
CA ARG A 89 -27.93 -4.18 11.56
C ARG A 89 -27.76 -4.87 10.23
N LYS A 90 -28.03 -4.17 9.12
CA LYS A 90 -28.05 -4.76 7.78
C LYS A 90 -27.22 -3.94 6.81
N VAL A 91 -26.40 -4.61 6.03
CA VAL A 91 -25.58 -4.01 4.97
C VAL A 91 -25.80 -4.73 3.64
N LEU A 92 -25.72 -3.98 2.54
CA LEU A 92 -25.66 -4.49 1.18
C LEU A 92 -24.20 -4.54 0.73
N VAL A 93 -23.79 -5.63 0.10
CA VAL A 93 -22.55 -5.69 -0.70
C VAL A 93 -22.91 -5.30 -2.12
N GLU A 94 -22.53 -4.09 -2.55
CA GLU A 94 -23.08 -3.44 -3.75
C GLU A 94 -22.82 -4.23 -5.04
N GLU A 95 -21.64 -4.83 -5.17
CA GLU A 95 -21.19 -5.51 -6.38
C GLU A 95 -21.84 -6.89 -6.56
N THR A 96 -22.33 -7.50 -5.49
CA THR A 96 -22.98 -8.83 -5.53
C THR A 96 -24.48 -8.78 -5.29
N GLY A 97 -24.99 -7.67 -4.74
CA GLY A 97 -26.38 -7.58 -4.27
C GLY A 97 -26.66 -8.37 -2.98
N GLU A 98 -25.63 -8.95 -2.36
CA GLU A 98 -25.76 -9.76 -1.15
C GLU A 98 -26.12 -8.87 0.05
N GLU A 99 -27.18 -9.23 0.76
CA GLU A 99 -27.56 -8.57 2.01
C GLU A 99 -27.06 -9.37 3.21
N LEU A 100 -26.31 -8.70 4.08
CA LEU A 100 -25.75 -9.29 5.29
C LEU A 100 -26.39 -8.66 6.52
N GLU A 101 -26.83 -9.48 7.46
CA GLU A 101 -27.34 -9.05 8.76
C GLU A 101 -26.38 -9.47 9.87
N ALA A 102 -26.12 -8.57 10.81
CA ALA A 102 -25.23 -8.83 11.93
C ALA A 102 -25.75 -8.19 13.22
N ARG A 103 -25.52 -8.87 14.36
CA ARG A 103 -25.83 -8.32 15.68
C ARG A 103 -25.02 -7.07 16.00
N PHE A 104 -23.76 -7.03 15.54
CA PHE A 104 -22.83 -5.94 15.73
C PHE A 104 -22.10 -5.67 14.42
N ILE A 105 -21.88 -4.39 14.10
CA ILE A 105 -21.14 -3.97 12.92
C ILE A 105 -19.96 -3.11 13.37
N LEU A 106 -18.76 -3.53 13.01
CA LEU A 106 -17.53 -2.78 13.22
C LEU A 106 -17.17 -2.03 11.93
N ILE A 107 -17.14 -0.70 12.00
CA ILE A 107 -16.70 0.15 10.89
C ILE A 107 -15.18 0.29 10.95
N ALA A 108 -14.50 -0.15 9.90
CA ALA A 108 -13.06 -0.12 9.77
C ALA A 108 -12.61 0.30 8.35
N THR A 109 -13.28 1.30 7.77
CA THR A 109 -13.08 1.75 6.38
C THR A 109 -11.78 2.53 6.13
N GLY A 110 -11.03 2.85 7.19
CA GLY A 110 -9.73 3.51 7.09
C GLY A 110 -9.81 4.97 6.67
N SER A 111 -8.83 5.42 5.89
CA SER A 111 -8.66 6.81 5.43
C SER A 111 -8.15 6.83 3.98
N ALA A 112 -8.19 8.01 3.36
CA ALA A 112 -7.71 8.25 2.01
C ALA A 112 -6.80 9.49 1.98
N PRO A 113 -5.90 9.62 0.98
CA PRO A 113 -5.10 10.82 0.79
C PRO A 113 -5.97 12.08 0.67
N LEU A 114 -5.57 13.15 1.36
CA LEU A 114 -6.18 14.46 1.16
C LEU A 114 -5.63 15.06 -0.14
N ILE A 115 -6.52 15.40 -1.07
CA ILE A 115 -6.15 16.06 -2.33
C ILE A 115 -6.48 17.55 -2.21
N PRO A 116 -5.48 18.45 -2.24
CA PRO A 116 -5.75 19.88 -2.26
C PRO A 116 -6.60 20.27 -3.48
N PRO A 117 -7.53 21.23 -3.38
CA PRO A 117 -8.41 21.61 -4.50
C PRO A 117 -7.69 22.06 -5.78
N TRP A 118 -6.44 22.51 -5.66
CA TRP A 118 -5.60 22.95 -6.77
C TRP A 118 -4.75 21.82 -7.39
N ALA A 119 -4.70 20.64 -6.77
CA ALA A 119 -3.89 19.53 -7.22
C ALA A 119 -4.71 18.63 -8.17
N GLU A 120 -4.33 18.61 -9.44
CA GLU A 120 -4.92 17.71 -10.44
C GLU A 120 -4.15 16.39 -10.45
N VAL A 121 -4.56 15.43 -9.61
CA VAL A 121 -3.91 14.11 -9.56
C VAL A 121 -4.21 13.34 -10.84
N ASP A 122 -3.16 13.06 -11.62
CA ASP A 122 -3.23 12.35 -12.90
C ASP A 122 -2.77 10.89 -12.82
N GLY A 123 -2.12 10.51 -11.71
CA GLY A 123 -1.58 9.16 -11.52
C GLY A 123 -0.25 8.90 -12.22
N GLU A 124 0.32 9.90 -12.91
CA GLU A 124 1.58 9.80 -13.64
C GLU A 124 2.64 10.79 -13.14
N ARG A 125 2.29 12.08 -13.03
CA ARG A 125 3.19 13.17 -12.62
C ARG A 125 2.75 13.83 -11.32
N VAL A 126 1.46 14.07 -11.17
CA VAL A 126 0.85 14.55 -9.93
C VAL A 126 0.19 13.35 -9.29
N VAL A 127 0.83 12.84 -8.25
CA VAL A 127 0.50 11.53 -7.67
C VAL A 127 0.26 11.62 -6.17
N THR A 128 -0.33 10.55 -5.62
CA THR A 128 -0.38 10.33 -4.18
C THR A 128 0.74 9.38 -3.75
N SER A 129 0.79 9.05 -2.45
CA SER A 129 1.69 8.02 -1.94
C SER A 129 1.48 6.66 -2.62
N THR A 130 0.28 6.38 -3.14
CA THR A 130 -0.02 5.09 -3.78
C THR A 130 0.84 4.88 -5.02
N GLU A 131 0.82 5.83 -5.95
CA GLU A 131 1.55 5.70 -7.22
C GLU A 131 3.06 5.95 -7.03
N ALA A 132 3.43 6.80 -6.06
CA ALA A 132 4.83 7.07 -5.71
C ALA A 132 5.60 5.81 -5.27
N LEU A 133 4.92 4.82 -4.71
CA LEU A 133 5.50 3.52 -4.33
C LEU A 133 5.78 2.59 -5.52
N SER A 134 5.49 3.03 -6.75
CA SER A 134 5.57 2.23 -7.97
C SER A 134 6.04 3.03 -9.19
N PHE A 135 6.80 4.11 -8.99
CA PHE A 135 7.34 4.87 -10.12
C PHE A 135 8.16 3.97 -11.05
N PRO A 136 7.93 4.05 -12.38
CA PRO A 136 8.63 3.21 -13.34
C PRO A 136 10.10 3.60 -13.53
N GLU A 137 10.48 4.81 -13.11
CA GLU A 137 11.83 5.36 -13.17
C GLU A 137 12.10 6.26 -11.96
N VAL A 138 13.38 6.48 -11.63
CA VAL A 138 13.76 7.42 -10.57
C VAL A 138 13.61 8.85 -11.09
N PRO A 139 12.76 9.69 -10.48
CA PRO A 139 12.55 11.05 -10.97
C PRO A 139 13.83 11.88 -10.82
N GLY A 140 14.23 12.57 -11.87
CA GLY A 140 15.36 13.51 -11.81
C GLY A 140 15.12 14.69 -10.85
N ARG A 141 13.84 15.03 -10.63
CA ARG A 141 13.39 15.99 -9.61
C ARG A 141 12.04 15.55 -9.05
N LEU A 142 11.96 15.43 -7.72
CA LEU A 142 10.73 15.13 -7.00
C LEU A 142 10.34 16.35 -6.15
N ILE A 143 9.08 16.76 -6.23
CA ILE A 143 8.51 17.80 -5.36
C ILE A 143 7.55 17.11 -4.39
N VAL A 144 7.77 17.29 -3.09
CA VAL A 144 6.89 16.78 -2.04
C VAL A 144 6.06 17.94 -1.48
N VAL A 145 4.74 17.81 -1.59
CA VAL A 145 3.79 18.79 -1.04
C VAL A 145 3.28 18.29 0.32
N GLY A 146 3.85 18.85 1.38
CA GLY A 146 3.51 18.54 2.77
C GLY A 146 4.64 17.80 3.50
N GLY A 147 5.10 18.36 4.61
CA GLY A 147 6.21 17.82 5.42
C GLY A 147 5.80 16.76 6.46
N GLY A 148 4.76 15.98 6.15
CA GLY A 148 4.32 14.89 7.02
C GLY A 148 5.20 13.65 6.87
N VAL A 149 5.03 12.67 7.75
CA VAL A 149 5.84 11.43 7.77
C VAL A 149 5.91 10.74 6.40
N ILE A 150 4.78 10.61 5.71
CA ILE A 150 4.71 9.98 4.38
C ILE A 150 5.53 10.72 3.32
N GLY A 151 5.67 12.04 3.42
CA GLY A 151 6.45 12.83 2.47
C GLY A 151 7.94 12.90 2.82
N LEU A 152 8.31 12.60 4.06
CA LEU A 152 9.69 12.56 4.52
C LEU A 152 10.34 11.18 4.30
N GLU A 153 9.54 10.12 4.39
CA GLU A 153 9.88 8.79 3.91
C GLU A 153 10.03 8.77 2.38
#